data_AF-A0A1X4IEP6-F1
#
_entry.id   AF-A0A1X4IEP6-F1
#
_cell.length_a   1.000
_cell.length_b   1.000
_cell.length_c   1.000
_cell.angle_alpha   90.00
_cell.angle_beta   90.00
_cell.angle_gamma   90.00
#
_symmetry.space_group_name_H-M   'P 1'
#
loop_
_entity.id
_entity.type
_entity.pdbx_description
1 polymer ?
#
loop_
_entity_poly.entity_id
_entity_poly.type
_entity_poly.pdbx_seq_one_letter_code
_entity_poly.pdbx_strand_id
1 'polypeptide(L)' 'MPWAESDGGDKFLWTTNGTDPRQWPVTVASRNGGRWHYEGGAVQFLAGYCDGGLEPWGLPPVGREVALP' A
#
# COMPACT_ATOMS: atom_id res chain seq x y z
N MET A 1 1.04 10.23 7.78
CA MET A 1 -0.20 10.91 7.31
C MET A 1 -1.02 9.92 6.49
N PRO A 2 -2.30 9.68 6.79
CA PRO A 2 -3.13 8.75 6.00
C PRO A 2 -3.43 9.33 4.61
N TRP A 3 -3.44 8.47 3.59
CA TRP A 3 -3.78 8.86 2.22
C TRP A 3 -4.72 7.89 1.49
N ALA A 4 -4.87 6.65 1.98
CA ALA A 4 -5.86 5.69 1.49
C ALA A 4 -6.24 4.67 2.59
N GLU A 5 -7.32 3.93 2.34
CA GLU A 5 -7.78 2.80 3.15
C GLU A 5 -8.18 1.64 2.20
N SER A 6 -7.89 0.39 2.58
CA SER A 6 -8.35 -0.80 1.86
C SER A 6 -9.81 -1.12 2.21
N ASP A 7 -10.47 -1.97 1.41
CA ASP A 7 -11.82 -2.48 1.73
C ASP A 7 -11.85 -3.28 3.07
N GLY A 8 -10.69 -3.79 3.51
CA GLY A 8 -10.52 -4.47 4.80
C GLY A 8 -10.36 -3.50 6.00
N GLY A 9 -10.22 -2.20 5.75
CA GLY A 9 -9.95 -1.18 6.74
C GLY A 9 -8.47 -1.01 7.10
N ASP A 10 -7.54 -1.52 6.26
CA ASP A 10 -6.11 -1.28 6.44
C ASP A 10 -5.76 0.13 5.96
N LYS A 11 -4.95 0.85 6.73
CA LYS A 11 -4.60 2.24 6.43
C LYS A 11 -3.26 2.32 5.73
N PHE A 12 -3.23 3.04 4.62
CA PHE A 12 -2.00 3.43 3.94
C PHE A 12 -1.59 4.82 4.41
N LEU A 13 -0.38 4.94 4.94
CA LEU A 13 0.17 6.17 5.47
C LEU A 13 1.47 6.54 4.77
N TRP A 14 1.71 7.83 4.57
CA TRP A 14 3.03 8.36 4.28
C TRP A 14 3.81 8.54 5.57
N THR A 15 5.05 8.07 5.56
CA THR A 15 6.09 8.51 6.49
C THR A 15 6.73 9.76 5.90
N THR A 16 6.27 10.93 6.35
CA THR A 16 6.68 12.24 5.81
C THR A 16 8.06 12.64 6.31
N ASN A 17 9.09 11.86 5.96
CA ASN A 17 10.47 12.13 6.30
C ASN A 17 11.20 12.76 5.10
N GLY A 18 11.93 13.84 5.31
CA GLY A 18 12.64 14.56 4.24
C GLY A 18 11.76 15.43 3.35
N THR A 19 12.37 16.02 2.31
CA THR A 19 11.81 17.11 1.51
C THR A 19 11.20 16.69 0.17
N ASP A 20 11.42 15.44 -0.29
CA ASP A 20 10.84 14.92 -1.53
C ASP A 20 9.66 13.96 -1.23
N PRO A 21 8.41 14.39 -1.43
CA PRO A 21 7.23 13.56 -1.17
C PRO A 21 7.17 12.27 -2.00
N ARG A 22 7.86 12.22 -3.14
CA ARG A 22 7.90 11.02 -4.00
C ARG A 22 8.71 9.88 -3.40
N GLN A 23 9.55 10.19 -2.41
CA GLN A 23 10.41 9.25 -1.71
C GLN A 23 9.88 8.91 -0.31
N TRP A 24 8.74 9.47 0.09
CA TRP A 24 8.17 9.17 1.39
C TRP A 24 7.75 7.69 1.46
N PRO A 25 8.30 6.91 2.41
CA PRO A 25 7.95 5.52 2.58
C PRO A 25 6.45 5.32 2.82
N VAL A 26 5.92 4.20 2.33
CA VAL A 26 4.55 3.78 2.64
C VAL A 26 4.56 2.91 3.88
N THR A 27 3.72 3.26 4.85
CA THR A 27 3.39 2.39 5.98
C THR A 27 2.00 1.80 5.74
N VAL A 28 1.88 0.48 5.85
CA VAL A 28 0.59 -0.21 5.91
C VAL A 28 0.31 -0.53 7.37
N ALA A 29 -0.73 0.06 7.93
CA ALA A 29 -1.21 -0.26 9.27
C ALA A 29 -2.47 -1.10 9.13
N SER A 30 -2.34 -2.41 9.35
CA SER A 30 -3.49 -3.30 9.27
C SER A 30 -4.42 -3.09 10.45
N ARG A 31 -5.71 -3.25 10.17
CA ARG A 31 -6.75 -3.32 11.20
C ARG A 31 -6.49 -4.43 12.23
N ASN A 32 -5.79 -5.48 11.84
CA ASN A 32 -5.45 -6.61 12.72
C ASN A 32 -4.18 -6.38 13.56
N GLY A 33 -3.64 -5.16 13.57
CA GLY A 33 -2.52 -4.75 14.43
C GLY A 33 -1.12 -4.92 13.80
N GLY A 34 -1.03 -5.47 12.59
CA GLY A 34 0.23 -5.53 11.85
C GLY A 34 0.64 -4.16 11.28
N ARG A 35 1.95 -3.90 11.20
CA ARG A 35 2.49 -2.71 10.57
C ARG A 35 3.71 -3.07 9.70
N TRP A 36 3.66 -2.70 8.44
CA TRP A 36 4.73 -2.93 7.46
C TRP A 36 5.17 -1.61 6.82
N HIS A 37 6.43 -1.57 6.38
CA HIS A 37 7.02 -0.40 5.76
C HIS A 37 7.58 -0.78 4.39
N TYR A 38 7.27 0.05 3.40
CA TYR A 38 7.81 -0.03 2.05
C TYR A 38 8.75 1.15 1.82
N GLU A 39 10.03 0.86 1.59
CA GLU A 39 11.09 1.86 1.38
C GLU A 39 11.08 2.48 -0.04
N GLY A 40 9.89 2.74 -0.57
CA GLY A 40 9.69 3.38 -1.87
C GLY A 40 8.43 4.24 -1.86
N GLY A 41 8.28 5.06 -2.91
CA GLY A 41 7.14 5.97 -3.05
C GLY A 41 5.81 5.25 -3.23
N ALA A 42 4.71 5.97 -2.98
CA ALA A 42 3.35 5.44 -3.07
C ALA A 42 3.00 4.81 -4.42
N VAL A 43 3.49 5.36 -5.53
CA VAL A 43 3.25 4.81 -6.88
C VAL A 43 3.95 3.46 -7.06
N GLN A 44 5.19 3.35 -6.61
CA GLN A 44 5.95 2.11 -6.70
C GLN A 44 5.33 1.00 -5.84
N PHE A 45 4.87 1.38 -4.63
CA PHE A 45 4.11 0.50 -3.76
C PHE A 45 2.84 -0.02 -4.44
N LEU A 46 2.01 0.86 -5.00
CA LEU A 46 0.76 0.46 -5.67
C LEU A 46 1.00 -0.43 -6.89
N ALA A 47 2.01 -0.12 -7.71
CA ALA A 47 2.37 -0.97 -8.84
C ALA A 47 2.75 -2.38 -8.39
N GLY A 48 3.65 -2.51 -7.40
CA GLY A 48 4.04 -3.81 -6.85
C GLY A 48 2.89 -4.57 -6.22
N TYR A 49 1.96 -3.88 -5.55
CA TYR A 49 0.77 -4.48 -4.97
C TYR A 49 -0.19 -5.03 -6.03
N CYS A 50 -0.49 -4.25 -7.07
CA CYS A 50 -1.34 -4.66 -8.18
C CYS A 50 -0.74 -5.83 -8.99
N ASP A 51 0.58 -5.90 -9.07
CA ASP A 51 1.30 -7.01 -9.72
C ASP A 51 1.41 -8.26 -8.85
N GLY A 52 1.01 -8.20 -7.58
CA GLY A 52 1.17 -9.30 -6.62
C GLY A 52 2.62 -9.56 -6.22
N GLY A 53 3.52 -8.61 -6.47
CA GLY A 53 4.96 -8.71 -6.15
C GLY A 53 5.32 -8.33 -4.71
N LEU A 54 4.36 -7.85 -3.93
CA LEU A 54 4.54 -7.60 -2.50
C LEU A 54 4.10 -8.82 -1.69
N GLU A 55 4.83 -9.10 -0.60
CA GLU A 55 4.35 -10.00 0.45
C GLU A 55 2.94 -9.57 0.88
N PRO A 56 2.01 -10.52 1.12
CA PRO A 56 0.64 -10.21 1.52
C PRO A 56 0.66 -9.67 2.95
N TRP A 57 0.84 -8.36 3.09
CA TRP A 57 0.89 -7.60 4.35
C TRP A 57 -0.49 -7.52 5.03
N GLY A 58 -1.20 -8.64 5.08
CA GLY A 58 -2.61 -8.72 5.48
C GLY A 58 -3.57 -8.06 4.48
N LEU A 59 -3.07 -7.54 3.36
CA LEU A 59 -3.87 -6.87 2.35
C LEU A 59 -4.63 -7.88 1.48
N PRO A 60 -5.89 -7.59 1.10
CA PRO A 60 -6.62 -8.43 0.14
C PRO A 60 -5.91 -8.43 -1.22
N PRO A 61 -5.97 -9.50 -2.03
CA PRO A 61 -5.42 -9.45 -3.37
C PRO A 61 -6.20 -8.44 -4.22
N VAL A 62 -5.50 -7.67 -5.07
CA VAL A 62 -6.16 -6.84 -6.09
C VAL A 62 -6.64 -7.76 -7.19
N GLY A 63 -7.96 -7.95 -7.27
CA GLY A 63 -8.57 -8.66 -8.38
C GLY A 63 -8.29 -7.92 -9.70
N ARG A 64 -7.76 -8.63 -10.70
CA ARG A 64 -7.77 -8.12 -12.07
C ARG A 64 -9.22 -8.20 -12.55
N GLU A 65 -9.90 -7.07 -12.65
CA GLU A 65 -11.20 -7.01 -13.31
C GLU A 65 -10.98 -7.29 -14.80
N VAL A 66 -11.08 -8.56 -15.18
CA VAL A 66 -11.18 -8.96 -16.59
C VAL A 66 -12.67 -9.01 -16.89
N ALA A 67 -13.22 -7.87 -17.33
CA ALA A 67 -14.50 -7.90 -18.02
C ALA A 67 -14.27 -8.65 -19.36
N LEU A 68 -14.49 -9.96 -19.34
CA LEU A 68 -14.64 -10.70 -20.59
C LEU A 68 -15.96 -10.27 -21.25
N PRO A 69 -15.98 -10.02 -22.56
CA PRO A 69 -17.19 -9.64 -23.29
C PRO A 69 -18.25 -10.74 -23.29
#